data_AF-A0A1M6IGS5-F1
#
_entry.id   AF-A0A1M6IGS5-F1
#
_cell.length_a   1.000
_cell.length_b   1.000
_cell.length_c   1.000
_cell.angle_alpha   90.00
_cell.angle_beta   90.00
_cell.angle_gamma   90.00
#
_symmetry.space_group_name_H-M   'P 1'
#
loop_
_entity.id
_entity.type
_entity.pdbx_description
1 polymer ?
#
loop_
_entity_poly.entity_id
_entity_poly.type
_entity_poly.pdbx_seq_one_letter_code
_entity_poly.pdbx_strand_id
1 'polypeptide(L)' 'MDEYSRILIEEYCRKNNSKKSHQLWELLELSYSMDIEPGEEDAIFLEKMIHNEKNPELKEALRDLDEFLFG' A
#
# COMPACT_ATOMS: atom_id res chain seq x y z
N MET A 1 -5.69 9.26 1.66
CA MET A 1 -4.27 8.97 1.93
C MET A 1 -3.45 10.25 2.03
N ASP A 2 -2.67 10.36 3.12
CA ASP A 2 -1.71 11.45 3.35
C ASP A 2 -0.43 11.30 2.49
N GLU A 3 0.25 12.42 2.20
CA GLU A 3 1.52 12.44 1.45
C GLU A 3 2.64 11.72 2.22
N TYR A 4 2.67 11.85 3.56
CA TYR A 4 3.65 11.14 4.40
C TYR A 4 3.54 9.62 4.28
N SER A 5 2.31 9.10 4.31
CA SER A 5 2.03 7.67 4.15
C SER A 5 2.49 7.16 2.78
N ARG A 6 2.34 7.96 1.71
CA ARG A 6 2.87 7.59 0.37
C ARG A 6 4.37 7.44 0.40
N ILE A 7 5.07 8.44 0.95
CA ILE A 7 6.54 8.44 1.05
C ILE A 7 7.04 7.22 1.82
N LEU A 8 6.40 6.88 2.95
CA LEU A 8 6.78 5.69 3.73
C LEU A 8 6.65 4.39 2.93
N ILE A 9 5.56 4.24 2.17
CA ILE A 9 5.36 3.06 1.32
C ILE A 9 6.37 3.04 0.16
N GLU A 10 6.63 4.19 -0.48
CA GLU A 10 7.65 4.28 -1.52
C GLU A 10 9.03 3.85 -1.01
N GLU A 11 9.42 4.35 0.15
CA GLU A 11 10.69 3.97 0.76
C GLU A 11 10.76 2.47 1.05
N TYR A 12 9.68 1.90 1.60
CA TYR A 12 9.59 0.46 1.83
C TYR A 12 9.77 -0.31 0.52
N CYS A 13 9.07 0.08 -0.55
CA CYS A 13 9.16 -0.61 -1.84
C CYS A 13 10.54 -0.47 -2.48
N ARG A 14 11.19 0.70 -2.39
CA ARG A 14 12.55 0.90 -2.90
C ARG A 14 13.60 0.10 -2.13
N LYS A 15 13.43 -0.04 -0.80
CA LYS A 15 14.34 -0.80 0.06
C LYS A 15 14.19 -2.31 -0.10
N ASN A 16 13.03 -2.80 -0.54
CA ASN A 16 12.72 -4.22 -0.65
C ASN A 16 12.56 -4.64 -2.11
N ASN A 17 13.38 -5.57 -2.60
CA ASN A 17 13.22 -6.11 -3.96
C ASN A 17 12.52 -7.47 -3.94
N SER A 18 11.22 -7.47 -3.63
CA SER A 18 10.39 -8.67 -3.52
C SER A 18 9.16 -8.57 -4.41
N LYS A 19 8.51 -9.70 -4.67
CA LYS A 19 7.20 -9.69 -5.36
C LYS A 19 6.15 -8.88 -4.58
N LYS A 20 6.18 -8.94 -3.24
CA LYS A 20 5.26 -8.20 -2.38
C LYS A 20 5.42 -6.69 -2.52
N SER A 21 6.66 -6.21 -2.56
CA SER A 21 6.93 -4.78 -2.73
C SER A 21 6.63 -4.29 -4.15
N HIS A 22 6.78 -5.13 -5.18
CA HIS A 22 6.28 -4.80 -6.52
C HIS A 22 4.76 -4.66 -6.56
N GLN A 23 4.03 -5.65 -6.03
CA GLN A 23 2.57 -5.59 -5.97
C GLN A 23 2.06 -4.40 -5.15
N LEU A 24 2.71 -4.09 -4.02
CA LEU A 24 2.39 -2.89 -3.24
C LEU A 24 2.72 -1.59 -3.99
N TRP A 25 3.78 -1.56 -4.80
CA TRP A 25 4.09 -0.41 -5.64
C TRP A 25 3.01 -0.16 -6.69
N GLU A 26 2.53 -1.21 -7.36
CA GLU A 26 1.43 -1.10 -8.33
C GLU A 26 0.17 -0.54 -7.67
N LEU A 27 -0.17 -0.96 -6.44
CA LEU A 27 -1.29 -0.38 -5.69
C LEU A 27 -1.04 1.06 -5.25
N LEU A 28 0.19 1.39 -4.86
CA LEU A 28 0.55 2.76 -4.53
C LEU A 28 0.43 3.69 -5.75
N GLU A 29 0.73 3.21 -6.96
CA GLU A 29 0.56 3.98 -8.20
C GLU A 29 -0.89 4.41 -8.43
N LEU A 30 -1.87 3.58 -8.03
CA LEU A 30 -3.30 3.95 -8.06
C LEU A 30 -3.63 5.10 -7.09
N SER A 31 -2.81 5.33 -6.06
CA SER A 31 -2.96 6.52 -5.21
C SER A 31 -2.60 7.83 -5.93
N TYR A 32 -1.94 7.73 -7.09
CA TYR A 32 -1.56 8.85 -7.96
C TYR A 32 -2.47 8.97 -9.20
N SER A 33 -3.05 7.88 -9.69
CA SER A 33 -3.94 7.87 -10.86
C SER A 33 -5.34 7.37 -10.50
N MET A 34 -6.37 8.17 -10.80
CA MET A 34 -7.79 7.78 -10.63
C MET A 34 -8.33 6.93 -11.80
N ASP A 35 -7.44 6.32 -12.58
CA ASP A 35 -7.79 5.73 -13.87
C ASP A 35 -8.22 4.26 -13.77
N ILE A 36 -7.88 3.58 -12.66
CA ILE A 36 -8.12 2.14 -12.47
C ILE A 36 -8.56 1.89 -11.03
N GLU A 37 -9.67 1.16 -10.85
CA GLU A 37 -10.12 0.70 -9.55
C GLU A 37 -9.40 -0.61 -9.16
N PRO A 38 -8.90 -0.71 -7.92
CA PRO A 38 -8.24 -1.93 -7.43
C PRO A 38 -9.25 -3.06 -7.23
N GLY A 39 -8.78 -4.31 -7.37
CA GLY A 39 -9.64 -5.50 -7.29
C GLY A 39 -9.81 -6.07 -5.88
N GLU A 40 -10.71 -7.05 -5.73
CA GLU A 40 -10.91 -7.77 -4.46
C GLU A 40 -9.66 -8.53 -4.00
N GLU A 41 -8.86 -9.06 -4.95
CA GLU A 41 -7.58 -9.71 -4.63
C GLU A 41 -6.56 -8.73 -4.03
N ASP A 42 -6.60 -7.47 -4.46
CA ASP A 42 -5.72 -6.41 -3.96
C ASP A 42 -6.10 -6.00 -2.53
N ALA A 43 -7.41 -5.92 -2.24
CA ALA A 43 -7.90 -5.70 -0.88
C ALA A 43 -7.44 -6.81 0.07
N ILE A 44 -7.58 -8.08 -0.34
CA ILE A 44 -7.12 -9.23 0.46
C ILE A 44 -5.60 -9.22 0.65
N PHE A 45 -4.85 -8.81 -0.38
CA PHE A 45 -3.40 -8.67 -0.28
C PHE A 45 -3.01 -7.59 0.75
N LEU A 46 -3.64 -6.42 0.68
CA LEU A 46 -3.33 -5.29 1.54
C LEU A 46 -3.71 -5.57 3.00
N GLU A 47 -4.89 -6.17 3.25
CA GLU A 47 -5.32 -6.60 4.59
C GLU A 47 -4.30 -7.56 5.23
N LYS A 48 -3.83 -8.57 4.47
CA LYS A 48 -2.79 -9.50 4.94
C LYS A 48 -1.48 -8.80 5.21
N MET A 49 -1.11 -7.80 4.42
CA MET A 49 0.11 -7.04 4.61
C MET A 49 0.04 -6.20 5.89
N ILE A 50 -1.05 -5.47 6.10
CA ILE A 50 -1.34 -4.70 7.32
C ILE A 50 -1.31 -5.62 8.53
N HIS A 51 -1.97 -6.78 8.48
CA HIS A 51 -2.02 -7.72 9.60
C HIS A 51 -0.62 -8.15 10.05
N ASN A 52 0.26 -8.46 9.10
CA ASN A 52 1.60 -8.99 9.35
C ASN A 52 2.67 -7.90 9.61
N GLU A 53 2.40 -6.64 9.30
CA GLU A 53 3.36 -5.54 9.49
C GLU A 53 3.57 -5.24 10.99
N LYS A 54 4.85 -5.15 11.36
CA LYS A 54 5.32 -4.93 12.73
C LYS A 54 5.78 -3.49 12.96
N ASN A 55 6.23 -2.80 11.91
CA ASN A 55 6.57 -1.39 11.98
C ASN A 55 5.27 -0.59 12.10
N PRO A 56 5.05 0.16 13.20
CA PRO A 56 3.78 0.84 13.43
C PRO A 56 3.51 1.97 12.42
N GLU A 57 4.55 2.69 11.99
CA GLU A 57 4.41 3.78 11.02
C GLU A 57 4.05 3.24 9.63
N LEU A 58 4.74 2.19 9.18
CA LEU A 58 4.41 1.54 7.91
C LEU A 58 3.04 0.87 7.96
N LYS A 59 2.67 0.26 9.08
CA LYS A 59 1.34 -0.35 9.26
C LYS A 59 0.23 0.70 9.13
N GLU A 60 0.44 1.88 9.69
CA GLU A 60 -0.52 2.98 9.56
C GLU A 60 -0.57 3.51 8.13
N ALA A 61 0.59 3.70 7.49
CA ALA A 61 0.65 4.11 6.09
C ALA A 61 -0.10 3.12 5.16
N LEU A 62 0.01 1.81 5.43
CA LEU A 62 -0.72 0.78 4.69
C LEU A 62 -2.23 0.85 4.93
N ARG A 63 -2.69 1.20 6.14
CA ARG A 63 -4.12 1.42 6.43
C ARG A 63 -4.66 2.66 5.72
N ASP A 64 -3.87 3.74 5.66
CA ASP A 64 -4.24 4.94 4.93
C ASP A 64 -4.39 4.68 3.42
N LEU A 65 -3.58 3.76 2.88
CA LEU A 65 -3.72 3.31 1.50
C LEU A 65 -4.97 2.44 1.32
N ASP A 66 -5.24 1.52 2.25
CA ASP A 66 -6.42 0.65 2.24
C ASP A 66 -7.73 1.45 2.27
N GLU A 67 -7.85 2.39 3.21
CA GLU A 67 -9.00 3.30 3.31
C GLU A 67 -9.14 4.17 2.06
N PHE A 68 -8.03 4.60 1.44
CA PHE A 68 -8.09 5.40 0.22
C PHE A 68 -8.58 4.60 -0.99
N LEU A 69 -8.19 3.33 -1.08
CA LEU A 69 -8.46 2.47 -2.24
C LEU A 69 -9.80 1.73 -2.14
N PHE A 70 -10.24 1.38 -0.93
CA PHE A 70 -11.38 0.49 -0.70
C PHE A 70 -12.42 1.03 0.31
N GLY A 71 -12.17 2.21 0.90
CA GLY A 71 -13.04 2.86 1.89
C GLY A 71 -14.05 3.85 1.32
#